data_AF-A0AAD9R1A0-F1
#
_entry.id   AF-A0AAD9R1A0-F1
#
_cell.length_a   1.000
_cell.length_b   1.000
_cell.length_c   1.000
_cell.angle_alpha   90.00
_cell.angle_beta   90.00
_cell.angle_gamma   90.00
#
_symmetry.space_group_name_H-M   'P 1'
#
loop_
_entity.id
_entity.type
_entity.pdbx_description
1 polymer ?
#
loop_
_entity_poly.entity_id
_entity_poly.type
_entity_poly.pdbx_seq_one_letter_code
_entity_poly.pdbx_strand_id
1 'polypeptide(L)'
;MAGGRYSYPYGPNPTEESLKLKAKYAAEYKATGQWKPPEQCSDKIKDPAIERFGWIRENPDMYFKWKPRTVRNAVIFCLMIPGAILLFAKTQEAHSPASNGNFTKTLLNASQRNN
;
A
#
# COMPACT_ATOMS: atom_id res chain seq x y z
N MET A 1 -2.51 -12.49 -41.43
CA MET A 1 -1.92 -13.32 -40.35
C MET A 1 -2.87 -13.32 -39.18
N ALA A 2 -3.36 -14.48 -38.77
CA ALA A 2 -4.38 -14.63 -37.74
C ALA A 2 -3.80 -14.27 -36.36
N GLY A 3 -4.27 -13.17 -35.77
CA GLY A 3 -3.92 -12.77 -34.41
C GLY A 3 -4.57 -13.73 -33.41
N GLY A 4 -3.75 -14.55 -32.76
CA GLY A 4 -4.19 -15.48 -31.72
C GLY A 4 -4.96 -14.75 -30.63
N ARG A 5 -6.18 -15.21 -30.35
CA ARG A 5 -6.95 -14.80 -29.18
C ARG A 5 -6.27 -15.41 -27.96
N TYR A 6 -5.48 -14.62 -27.24
CA TYR A 6 -4.93 -15.03 -25.96
C TYR A 6 -6.06 -15.05 -24.93
N SER A 7 -6.55 -16.24 -24.60
CA SER A 7 -7.47 -16.45 -23.49
C SER A 7 -6.65 -16.49 -22.21
N TYR A 8 -6.74 -15.45 -21.39
CA TYR A 8 -6.06 -15.40 -20.10
C TYR A 8 -6.95 -16.00 -19.02
N PRO A 9 -6.42 -16.86 -18.13
CA PRO A 9 -7.24 -17.60 -17.17
C PRO A 9 -7.81 -16.75 -16.02
N TYR A 10 -7.35 -15.50 -15.84
CA TYR A 10 -7.78 -14.65 -14.71
C TYR A 10 -7.86 -13.17 -15.08
N GLY A 11 -8.89 -12.48 -14.55
CA GLY A 11 -9.17 -11.06 -14.75
C GLY A 11 -9.94 -10.74 -16.05
N PRO A 12 -10.41 -9.49 -16.23
CA PRO A 12 -11.01 -9.04 -17.49
C PRO A 12 -10.02 -9.28 -18.64
N ASN A 13 -10.50 -9.89 -19.72
CA ASN A 13 -9.66 -10.19 -20.87
C ASN A 13 -9.27 -8.86 -21.56
N PRO A 14 -7.99 -8.43 -21.53
CA PRO A 14 -7.58 -7.13 -22.07
C PRO A 14 -7.79 -7.06 -23.58
N THR A 15 -7.78 -8.20 -24.27
CA THR A 15 -8.07 -8.25 -25.70
C THR A 15 -9.54 -7.95 -25.97
N GLU A 16 -10.45 -8.43 -25.12
CA GLU A 16 -11.87 -8.13 -25.24
C GLU A 16 -12.19 -6.70 -24.80
N GLU A 17 -11.58 -6.20 -23.73
CA GLU A 17 -11.78 -4.82 -23.28
C GLU A 17 -11.23 -3.81 -24.28
N SER A 18 -10.04 -4.05 -24.84
CA SER A 18 -9.49 -3.19 -25.90
C SER A 18 -10.32 -3.23 -27.17
N LEU A 19 -10.92 -4.38 -27.53
CA LEU A 19 -11.86 -4.47 -28.66
C LEU A 19 -13.16 -3.69 -28.39
N LYS A 20 -13.73 -3.78 -27.19
CA LYS A 20 -14.91 -2.99 -26.78
C LYS A 20 -14.60 -1.50 -26.80
N LEU A 21 -13.44 -1.10 -26.30
CA LEU A 21 -12.97 0.29 -26.34
C LEU A 21 -12.82 0.78 -27.79
N LYS A 22 -12.14 0.02 -28.66
CA LYS A 22 -12.02 0.34 -30.09
C LYS A 22 -13.38 0.49 -30.78
N ALA A 23 -14.32 -0.42 -30.49
CA ALA A 23 -15.67 -0.35 -31.04
C ALA A 23 -16.42 0.90 -30.56
N LYS A 24 -16.30 1.25 -29.28
CA LYS A 24 -16.88 2.48 -28.73
C LYS A 24 -16.31 3.74 -29.38
N TYR A 25 -14.99 3.78 -29.64
CA TYR A 25 -14.36 4.91 -30.33
C TYR A 25 -14.77 5.02 -31.80
N ALA A 26 -14.87 3.89 -32.50
CA ALA A 26 -15.37 3.87 -33.87
C ALA A 26 -16.82 4.37 -33.96
N ALA A 27 -17.66 4.03 -32.96
CA ALA A 27 -19.02 4.52 -32.86
C ALA A 27 -19.09 6.02 -32.52
N GLU A 28 -18.31 6.49 -31.54
CA GLU A 28 -18.21 7.93 -31.22
C GLU A 28 -17.75 8.74 -32.44
N TYR A 29 -16.73 8.28 -33.16
CA TYR A 29 -16.23 8.97 -34.35
C TYR A 29 -17.27 9.02 -35.47
N LYS A 30 -18.01 7.92 -35.71
CA LYS A 30 -19.12 7.92 -36.67
C LYS A 30 -20.25 8.88 -36.29
N ALA A 31 -20.50 9.08 -35.00
CA ALA A 31 -21.57 9.93 -34.51
C ALA A 31 -21.22 11.43 -34.55
N THR A 32 -19.98 11.80 -34.25
CA THR A 32 -19.58 13.22 -34.11
C THR A 32 -18.71 13.74 -35.25
N GLY A 33 -18.11 12.87 -36.05
CA GLY A 33 -17.19 13.24 -37.14
C GLY A 33 -15.87 13.87 -36.69
N GLN A 34 -15.65 14.04 -35.38
CA GLN A 34 -14.46 14.66 -34.82
C GLN A 34 -13.56 13.63 -34.14
N TRP A 35 -12.28 13.64 -34.53
CA TRP A 35 -11.24 12.87 -33.86
C TRP A 35 -10.81 13.61 -32.59
N LYS A 36 -10.99 12.98 -31.42
CA LYS A 36 -10.58 13.59 -30.14
C LYS A 36 -9.04 13.59 -30.04
N PRO A 37 -8.41 14.74 -29.73
CA PRO A 37 -6.97 14.81 -29.58
C PRO A 37 -6.48 13.93 -28.42
N PRO A 38 -5.24 13.40 -28.50
CA PRO A 38 -4.70 12.43 -27.53
C PRO A 38 -4.58 13.02 -26.12
N GLU A 39 -4.47 14.33 -26.01
CA GLU A 39 -4.40 15.06 -24.73
C GLU A 39 -5.70 14.98 -23.92
N GLN A 40 -6.84 14.85 -24.59
CA GLN A 40 -8.15 14.63 -23.95
C GLN A 40 -8.44 13.12 -23.72
N CYS A 41 -7.45 12.27 -23.98
CA CYS A 41 -7.53 10.82 -23.80
C CYS A 41 -6.74 10.32 -22.58
N SER A 42 -6.34 11.21 -21.66
CA SER A 42 -5.74 10.85 -20.36
C SER A 42 -6.52 9.76 -19.62
N ASP A 43 -7.84 9.93 -19.49
CA ASP A 43 -8.72 8.98 -18.79
C ASP A 43 -8.94 7.66 -19.56
N LYS A 44 -8.40 7.58 -20.78
CA LYS A 44 -8.71 6.57 -21.79
C LYS A 44 -7.52 5.68 -22.16
N ILE A 45 -6.29 6.10 -21.82
CA ILE A 45 -5.10 5.24 -21.87
C ILE A 45 -5.05 4.43 -20.58
N LYS A 46 -6.02 3.53 -20.44
CA LYS A 46 -5.99 2.48 -19.44
C LYS A 46 -4.99 1.44 -19.92
N ASP A 47 -3.79 1.47 -19.35
CA ASP A 47 -2.81 0.42 -19.61
C ASP A 47 -3.34 -0.88 -18.99
N PRO A 48 -3.63 -1.90 -19.81
CA PRO A 48 -4.14 -3.18 -19.30
C PRO A 48 -3.17 -3.83 -18.30
N ALA A 49 -1.86 -3.56 -18.39
CA ALA A 49 -0.89 -4.04 -17.41
C ALA A 49 -1.05 -3.35 -16.05
N ILE A 50 -1.32 -2.03 -16.03
CA ILE A 50 -1.53 -1.26 -14.81
C ILE A 50 -2.84 -1.66 -14.13
N GLU A 51 -3.92 -1.82 -14.89
CA GLU A 51 -5.22 -2.25 -14.34
C GLU A 51 -5.14 -3.65 -13.75
N ARG A 52 -4.41 -4.57 -14.41
CA ARG A 52 -4.13 -5.92 -13.87
C ARG A 52 -3.35 -5.87 -12.58
N PHE A 53 -2.29 -5.05 -12.52
CA PHE A 53 -1.51 -4.90 -11.31
C PHE A 53 -2.35 -4.34 -10.15
N GLY A 54 -3.18 -3.34 -10.43
CA GLY A 54 -4.14 -2.80 -9.47
C GLY A 54 -5.09 -3.87 -8.95
N TRP A 55 -5.70 -4.65 -9.86
CA TRP A 55 -6.62 -5.73 -9.51
C TRP A 55 -5.98 -6.83 -8.65
N ILE A 56 -4.76 -7.27 -8.99
CA ILE A 56 -4.02 -8.29 -8.22
C ILE A 56 -3.71 -7.78 -6.80
N ARG A 57 -3.37 -6.49 -6.67
CA ARG A 57 -3.07 -5.86 -5.37
C ARG A 57 -4.31 -5.74 -4.50
N GLU A 58 -5.49 -5.55 -5.11
CA GLU A 58 -6.77 -5.41 -4.42
C GLU A 58 -7.38 -6.76 -4.02
N ASN A 59 -7.02 -7.85 -4.69
CA ASN A 59 -7.49 -9.21 -4.40
C ASN A 59 -6.35 -10.16 -4.01
N PRO A 60 -5.53 -9.83 -2.99
CA PRO A 60 -4.37 -10.64 -2.62
C PRO A 60 -4.78 -11.93 -1.87
N ASP A 61 -5.95 -11.94 -1.25
CA ASP A 61 -6.51 -13.01 -0.44
C ASP A 61 -6.81 -14.28 -1.26
N MET A 62 -7.35 -14.12 -2.46
CA MET A 62 -7.71 -15.23 -3.35
C MET A 62 -6.50 -16.08 -3.77
N TYR A 63 -5.30 -15.51 -3.75
CA TYR A 63 -4.08 -16.13 -4.26
C TYR A 63 -3.00 -16.36 -3.19
N PHE A 64 -3.27 -15.95 -1.95
CA PHE A 64 -2.32 -16.10 -0.87
C PHE A 64 -2.14 -17.58 -0.48
N LYS A 65 -0.88 -17.97 -0.28
CA LYS A 65 -0.52 -19.31 0.22
C LYS A 65 0.48 -19.20 1.34
N TRP A 66 0.27 -19.99 2.39
CA TRP A 66 1.24 -20.16 3.47
C TRP A 66 2.45 -20.92 2.94
N LYS A 67 3.54 -20.20 2.73
CA LYS A 67 4.86 -20.74 2.38
C LYS A 67 5.80 -20.45 3.56
N PRO A 68 6.87 -21.23 3.74
CA PRO A 68 7.82 -20.98 4.83
C PRO A 68 8.32 -19.53 4.90
N ARG A 69 8.53 -18.89 3.74
CA ARG A 69 8.91 -17.47 3.65
C ARG A 69 7.82 -16.52 4.17
N THR A 70 6.54 -16.77 3.87
CA THR A 70 5.45 -15.90 4.33
C THR A 70 5.16 -16.09 5.81
N VAL A 71 5.23 -17.33 6.31
CA VAL A 71 5.12 -17.65 7.75
C VAL A 71 6.23 -16.95 8.52
N ARG A 72 7.49 -17.07 8.09
CA ARG A 72 8.62 -16.38 8.73
C ARG A 72 8.41 -14.88 8.80
N ASN A 73 7.99 -14.26 7.69
CA ASN A 73 7.74 -12.82 7.66
C ASN A 73 6.58 -12.43 8.59
N ALA A 74 5.49 -13.20 8.61
CA ALA A 74 4.38 -12.95 9.52
C ALA A 74 4.82 -13.00 10.99
N VAL A 75 5.62 -13.99 11.39
CA VAL A 75 6.14 -14.07 12.77
C VAL A 75 7.04 -12.87 13.11
N ILE A 76 7.92 -12.47 12.20
CA ILE A 76 8.81 -11.33 12.44
C ILE A 76 8.00 -10.03 12.62
N PHE A 77 7.09 -9.74 11.69
CA PHE A 77 6.37 -8.46 11.68
C PHE A 77 5.22 -8.39 12.68
N CYS A 78 4.52 -9.50 12.94
CA CYS A 78 3.38 -9.50 13.86
C CYS A 78 3.77 -9.80 15.30
N LEU A 79 4.87 -10.51 15.56
CA LEU A 79 5.25 -10.94 16.92
C LEU A 79 6.60 -10.37 17.34
N MET A 80 7.67 -10.62 16.58
CA MET A 80 9.02 -10.25 17.02
C MET A 80 9.21 -8.73 17.14
N ILE A 81 8.79 -7.97 16.12
CA ILE A 81 8.96 -6.51 16.12
C ILE A 81 8.10 -5.87 17.23
N PRO A 82 6.78 -6.12 17.32
CA PRO A 82 5.98 -5.58 18.43
C PRO A 82 6.46 -6.05 19.80
N GLY A 83 6.86 -7.32 19.94
CA GLY A 83 7.38 -7.87 21.19
C GLY A 83 8.68 -7.21 21.63
N ALA A 84 9.60 -6.95 20.69
CA ALA A 84 10.83 -6.22 20.96
C ALA A 84 10.54 -4.79 21.42
N ILE A 85 9.65 -4.07 20.72
CA ILE A 85 9.25 -2.70 21.10
C ILE A 85 8.69 -2.67 22.52
N LEU A 86 7.80 -3.60 22.87
CA LEU A 86 7.21 -3.68 24.21
C LEU A 86 8.26 -4.01 25.29
N LEU A 87 9.22 -4.88 24.99
CA LEU A 87 10.32 -5.18 25.90
C LEU A 87 11.19 -3.94 26.13
N PHE A 88 11.56 -3.21 25.08
CA PHE A 88 12.33 -1.97 25.20
C PHE A 88 11.57 -0.88 25.96
N ALA A 89 10.25 -0.76 25.75
CA ALA A 89 9.44 0.18 26.52
C ALA A 89 9.46 -0.16 28.02
N LYS A 90 9.26 -1.44 28.37
CA LYS A 90 9.27 -1.88 29.77
C LYS A 90 10.63 -1.73 30.44
N THR A 91 11.73 -1.98 29.74
CA THR A 91 13.07 -1.80 30.32
C THR A 91 13.41 -0.32 30.52
N GLN A 92 12.93 0.59 29.67
CA GLN A 92 13.07 2.03 29.88
C GLN A 92 12.25 2.55 31.07
N GLU A 93 11.04 2.03 31.30
CA GLU A 93 10.26 2.34 32.50
C GLU A 93 10.94 1.84 33.77
N ALA A 94 11.51 0.62 33.75
CA ALA A 94 12.25 0.06 34.88
C ALA A 94 13.57 0.80 35.17
N HIS A 95 14.22 1.33 34.14
CA HIS A 95 15.43 2.15 34.26
C HIS A 95 15.17 3.65 34.41
N SER A 96 13.93 4.10 34.39
CA SER A 96 13.60 5.47 34.76
C SER A 96 13.61 5.55 36.28
N PRO A 97 14.66 6.10 36.93
CA PRO A 97 14.62 6.29 38.35
C PRO A 97 13.47 7.23 38.67
N ALA A 98 12.52 6.76 39.47
CA ALA A 98 11.52 7.60 40.13
C ALA A 98 12.19 8.52 41.18
N SER A 99 13.16 9.36 40.78
CA SER A 99 13.95 10.20 41.68
C SER A 99 14.14 11.66 41.25
N ASN A 100 13.49 12.14 40.19
CA ASN A 100 13.66 13.53 39.73
C ASN A 100 12.61 14.52 40.26
N GLY A 101 11.70 14.09 41.13
CA GLY A 101 10.72 14.97 41.79
C GLY A 101 11.21 15.61 43.09
N ASN A 102 12.20 14.99 43.77
CA ASN A 102 12.66 15.44 45.09
C ASN A 102 13.97 16.22 45.02
N PHE A 103 14.92 15.85 44.13
CA PHE A 103 16.22 16.53 44.02
C PHE A 103 16.11 17.96 43.49
N THR A 104 15.22 18.21 42.53
CA THR A 104 14.94 19.56 42.01
C THR A 104 14.30 20.44 43.06
N LYS A 105 13.41 19.91 43.90
CA LYS A 105 12.80 20.64 45.02
C LYS A 105 13.79 20.95 46.13
N THR A 106 14.74 20.06 46.45
CA THR A 106 15.81 20.36 47.42
C THR A 106 16.79 21.39 46.89
N LEU A 107 17.19 21.35 45.62
CA LEU A 107 18.06 22.38 45.04
C LEU A 107 17.39 23.74 44.95
N LEU A 108 16.10 23.79 44.59
CA LEU A 108 15.35 25.04 44.53
C LEU A 108 15.15 25.65 45.93
N ASN A 109 14.86 24.83 46.94
CA ASN A 109 14.80 25.29 48.34
C ASN A 109 16.17 25.67 48.93
N ALA A 110 17.26 25.02 48.52
CA ALA A 110 18.61 25.38 48.94
C ALA A 110 19.05 26.71 48.33
N SER A 111 18.67 26.98 47.07
CA SER A 111 18.95 28.27 46.42
C SER A 111 18.14 29.43 47.01
N GLN A 112 16.91 29.18 47.48
CA GLN A 112 16.04 30.20 48.09
C GLN A 112 16.43 30.59 49.53
N ARG A 113 17.27 29.80 50.22
CA ARG A 113 17.76 30.10 51.58
C ARG A 113 19.06 30.91 51.63
N ASN A 114 19.71 31.10 50.49
CA ASN A 114 20.99 31.81 50.37
C ASN A 114 20.88 33.22 49.77
N ASN A 115 19.66 33.73 49.61
CA ASN A 115 19.34 35.15 49.33
C ASN A 115 18.51 35.70 50.50
#